data_AF-A0A812UE58-F1
#
_entry.id   AF-A0A812UE58-F1
#
_cell.length_a   1.000
_cell.length_b   1.000
_cell.length_c   1.000
_cell.angle_alpha   90.00
_cell.angle_beta   90.00
_cell.angle_gamma   90.00
#
_symmetry.space_group_name_H-M   'P 1'
#
loop_
_entity.id
_entity.type
_entity.pdbx_description
1 polymer ?
#
loop_
_entity_poly.entity_id
_entity_poly.type
_entity_poly.pdbx_seq_one_letter_code
_entity_poly.pdbx_strand_id
1 'polypeptide(L)'
;MRPRMPGYLPRPYGGARKASRHRVDVVPILQCLFLPWLLFCAVYALLSCSLHFYRPSLAYTLVALAAFLPTTLAWISLRLQSFQPSWYSFLAVTTLVAWLLGVVFGNLNYAATTEPFSQYINMDVLPEVSPTVWDGEAAMSVGRVYFGKDSALDVRRSMAFKNVDTYCVAPISVLQGGVILPLETYDFWAIGVDCCSVNAADFHCGEARNPAAHSGLRLLDSEHRSFYRLAVEQAEAAYGLKARHPVFFYWVEDATAEMDSFRNDGYKYFLIGMLSHFAWQLLCVILAVAAFSKWGYS
;
A
#
# COMPACT_ATOMS: atom_id res chain seq x y z
N MET A 1 46.92 -22.41 90.95
CA MET A 1 46.36 -21.40 90.03
C MET A 1 46.24 -22.02 88.64
N ARG A 2 45.02 -22.30 88.17
CA ARG A 2 44.78 -22.76 86.79
C ARG A 2 44.53 -21.55 85.89
N PRO A 3 45.22 -21.38 84.75
CA PRO A 3 44.80 -20.41 83.74
C PRO A 3 43.60 -20.94 82.94
N ARG A 4 42.63 -20.06 82.68
CA ARG A 4 41.40 -20.31 81.91
C ARG A 4 41.73 -20.58 80.42
N MET A 5 41.11 -21.60 79.85
CA MET A 5 41.01 -21.76 78.39
C MET A 5 40.09 -20.66 77.81
N PRO A 6 40.42 -20.03 76.67
CA PRO A 6 39.48 -19.22 75.92
C PRO A 6 38.50 -20.13 75.14
N GLY A 7 37.21 -19.87 75.33
CA GLY A 7 36.11 -20.62 74.72
C GLY A 7 36.04 -20.47 73.21
N TYR A 8 35.71 -21.56 72.54
CA TYR A 8 35.36 -21.60 71.13
C TYR A 8 33.95 -21.00 70.95
N LEU A 9 33.84 -19.84 70.31
CA LEU A 9 32.57 -19.33 69.78
C LEU A 9 32.38 -19.89 68.36
N PRO A 10 31.25 -20.57 68.05
CA PRO A 10 30.95 -20.95 66.68
C PRO A 10 30.66 -19.70 65.85
N ARG A 11 31.27 -19.62 64.66
CA ARG A 11 30.96 -18.58 63.66
C ARG A 11 29.50 -18.72 63.22
N PRO A 12 28.69 -17.65 63.20
CA PRO A 12 27.34 -17.72 62.65
C PRO A 12 27.42 -17.91 61.13
N TYR A 13 27.16 -19.13 60.66
CA TYR A 13 26.78 -19.40 59.27
C TYR A 13 25.35 -18.86 59.08
N GLY A 14 25.24 -17.68 58.50
CA GLY A 14 23.94 -17.03 58.30
C GLY A 14 24.03 -15.76 57.48
N GLY A 15 24.88 -15.73 56.47
CA GLY A 15 24.86 -14.67 55.47
C GLY A 15 23.67 -14.87 54.55
N ALA A 16 22.49 -14.38 54.93
CA ALA A 16 21.39 -14.20 54.01
C ALA A 16 21.90 -13.33 52.85
N ARG A 17 22.09 -13.93 51.66
CA ARG A 17 22.33 -13.18 50.42
C ARG A 17 21.14 -12.25 50.27
N LYS A 18 21.32 -10.97 50.60
CA LYS A 18 20.35 -9.92 50.26
C LYS A 18 20.11 -10.06 48.76
N ALA A 19 18.91 -10.52 48.39
CA ALA A 19 18.43 -10.40 47.03
C ALA A 19 18.45 -8.92 46.70
N SER A 20 19.52 -8.49 46.02
CA SER A 20 19.59 -7.16 45.44
C SER A 20 18.40 -7.08 44.49
N ARG A 21 17.37 -6.31 44.86
CA ARG A 21 16.30 -5.94 43.93
C ARG A 21 16.99 -5.20 42.79
N HIS A 22 17.28 -5.92 41.71
CA HIS A 22 17.79 -5.34 40.49
C HIS A 22 16.79 -4.27 40.08
N ARG A 23 17.18 -3.00 40.18
CA ARG A 23 16.34 -1.91 39.68
C ARG A 23 16.22 -2.13 38.19
N VAL A 24 14.98 -2.14 37.70
CA VAL A 24 14.71 -2.21 36.28
C VAL A 24 15.07 -0.83 35.73
N ASP A 25 16.16 -0.76 34.98
CA ASP A 25 16.52 0.48 34.29
C ASP A 25 15.49 0.73 33.18
N VAL A 26 14.86 1.91 33.22
CA VAL A 26 13.79 2.28 32.28
C VAL A 26 14.35 2.59 30.89
N VAL A 27 15.61 3.02 30.80
CA VAL A 27 16.23 3.48 29.54
C VAL A 27 16.29 2.37 28.47
N PRO A 28 16.78 1.14 28.74
CA PRO A 28 16.77 0.06 27.75
C PRO A 28 15.38 -0.33 27.27
N ILE A 29 14.37 -0.24 28.14
CA ILE A 29 12.97 -0.55 27.80
C ILE A 29 12.45 0.48 26.79
N LEU A 30 12.69 1.76 27.03
CA LEU A 30 12.29 2.83 26.09
C LEU A 30 13.04 2.69 24.76
N GLN A 31 14.33 2.35 24.79
CA GLN A 31 15.10 2.09 23.56
C GLN A 31 14.52 0.92 22.77
N CYS A 32 14.19 -0.19 23.44
CA CYS A 32 13.57 -1.35 22.79
C CYS A 32 12.17 -1.07 22.27
N LEU A 33 11.44 -0.11 22.82
CA LEU A 33 10.13 0.27 22.31
C LEU A 33 10.22 1.23 21.12
N PHE A 34 10.92 2.35 21.29
CA PHE A 34 10.87 3.45 20.33
C PHE A 34 11.83 3.29 19.15
N LEU A 35 13.00 2.67 19.34
CA LEU A 35 14.00 2.59 18.26
C LEU A 35 13.55 1.69 17.10
N PRO A 36 13.03 0.45 17.34
CA PRO A 36 12.46 -0.36 16.27
C PRO A 36 11.22 0.30 15.63
N TRP A 37 10.36 0.92 16.44
CA TRP A 37 9.16 1.58 15.92
C TRP A 37 9.48 2.78 15.03
N LEU A 38 10.38 3.67 15.45
CA LEU A 38 10.80 4.82 14.63
C LEU A 38 11.50 4.37 13.35
N LEU A 39 12.33 3.32 13.41
CA LEU A 39 12.96 2.75 12.22
C LEU A 39 11.92 2.20 11.24
N PHE A 40 10.94 1.42 11.74
CA PHE A 40 9.83 0.92 10.95
C PHE A 40 9.08 2.07 10.25
N CYS A 41 8.69 3.10 11.01
CA CYS A 41 7.99 4.26 10.47
C CYS A 41 8.81 4.99 9.41
N ALA A 42 10.12 5.15 9.62
CA ALA A 42 11.01 5.82 8.67
C ALA A 42 11.17 5.02 7.38
N VAL A 43 11.45 3.71 7.46
CA VAL A 43 11.60 2.84 6.28
C VAL A 43 10.28 2.72 5.52
N TYR A 44 9.16 2.55 6.22
CA TYR A 44 7.84 2.52 5.62
C TYR A 44 7.55 3.85 4.91
N ALA A 45 7.73 4.99 5.58
CA ALA A 45 7.50 6.29 4.97
C ALA A 45 8.39 6.51 3.73
N LEU A 46 9.67 6.16 3.78
CA LEU A 46 10.60 6.31 2.66
C LEU A 46 10.16 5.56 1.41
N LEU A 47 9.67 4.32 1.56
CA LEU A 47 9.22 3.49 0.44
C LEU A 47 7.79 3.80 0.00
N SER A 48 6.94 4.27 0.92
CA SER A 48 5.55 4.63 0.65
C SER A 48 5.40 6.03 0.05
N CYS A 49 6.39 6.91 0.20
CA CYS A 49 6.36 8.28 -0.31
C CYS A 49 6.64 8.38 -1.81
N SER A 50 6.26 9.53 -2.39
CA SER A 50 6.52 9.88 -3.80
C SER A 50 8.00 9.90 -4.18
N LEU A 51 8.93 9.95 -3.22
CA LEU A 51 10.37 9.82 -3.47
C LEU A 51 10.71 8.51 -4.19
N HIS A 52 10.03 7.41 -3.82
CA HIS A 52 10.22 6.11 -4.46
C HIS A 52 9.84 6.15 -5.95
N PHE A 53 8.79 6.90 -6.31
CA PHE A 53 8.35 7.06 -7.70
C PHE A 53 9.34 7.88 -8.53
N TYR A 54 9.77 9.06 -8.05
CA TYR A 54 10.64 9.96 -8.83
C TYR A 54 12.11 9.55 -8.84
N ARG A 55 12.60 8.96 -7.74
CA ARG A 55 14.02 8.62 -7.54
C ARG A 55 14.14 7.29 -6.78
N PRO A 56 13.78 6.14 -7.40
CA PRO A 56 13.79 4.84 -6.73
C PRO A 56 15.18 4.49 -6.18
N SER A 57 16.24 4.85 -6.89
CA SER A 57 17.62 4.63 -6.43
C SER A 57 17.93 5.33 -5.11
N LEU A 58 17.46 6.57 -4.92
CA LEU A 58 17.67 7.30 -3.65
C LEU A 58 16.85 6.70 -2.51
N ALA A 59 15.61 6.25 -2.78
CA ALA A 59 14.81 5.59 -1.77
C ALA A 59 15.48 4.28 -1.29
N TYR A 60 15.91 3.43 -2.21
CA TYR A 60 16.59 2.18 -1.86
C TYR A 60 17.96 2.39 -1.21
N THR A 61 18.74 3.41 -1.59
CA THR A 61 20.00 3.70 -0.89
C THR A 61 19.76 4.17 0.55
N LEU A 62 18.73 4.98 0.81
CA LEU A 62 18.36 5.38 2.18
C LEU A 62 17.87 4.18 3.01
N VAL A 63 17.10 3.28 2.43
CA VAL A 63 16.66 2.03 3.08
C VAL A 63 17.83 1.10 3.37
N ALA A 64 18.78 0.98 2.44
CA ALA A 64 20.02 0.23 2.63
C ALA A 64 20.90 0.86 3.73
N LEU A 65 20.97 2.19 3.79
CA LEU A 65 21.66 2.90 4.86
C LEU A 65 20.99 2.64 6.22
N ALA A 66 19.66 2.57 6.26
CA ALA A 66 18.93 2.23 7.48
C ALA A 66 19.23 0.80 7.98
N ALA A 67 19.66 -0.12 7.10
CA ALA A 67 20.06 -1.48 7.49
C ALA A 67 21.38 -1.55 8.29
N PHE A 68 22.20 -0.49 8.28
CA PHE A 68 23.39 -0.43 9.13
C PHE A 68 23.05 -0.41 10.62
N LEU A 69 21.88 0.10 10.99
CA LEU A 69 21.46 0.19 12.38
C LEU A 69 21.19 -1.20 13.01
N PRO A 70 20.34 -2.10 12.45
CA PRO A 70 20.19 -3.44 13.00
C PRO A 70 21.47 -4.29 12.92
N THR A 71 22.29 -4.11 11.89
CA THR A 71 23.55 -4.87 11.75
C THR A 71 24.61 -4.46 12.78
N THR A 72 24.75 -3.17 13.06
CA THR A 72 25.66 -2.69 14.13
C THR A 72 25.18 -3.13 15.51
N LEU A 73 23.87 -3.07 15.77
CA LEU A 73 23.29 -3.58 17.02
C LEU A 73 23.51 -5.09 17.19
N ALA A 74 23.35 -5.88 16.12
CA ALA A 74 23.65 -7.30 16.14
C ALA A 74 25.13 -7.58 16.42
N TRP A 75 26.05 -6.83 15.79
CA TRP A 75 27.49 -6.95 16.03
C TRP A 75 27.87 -6.60 17.47
N ILE A 76 27.33 -5.50 18.02
CA ILE A 76 27.51 -5.09 19.42
C ILE A 76 26.97 -6.19 20.36
N SER A 77 25.80 -6.73 20.06
CA SER A 77 25.19 -7.80 20.85
C SER A 77 26.07 -9.05 20.93
N LEU A 78 26.70 -9.45 19.82
CA LEU A 78 27.63 -10.59 19.79
C LEU A 78 28.93 -10.30 20.59
N ARG A 79 29.43 -9.07 20.54
CA ARG A 79 30.65 -8.66 21.27
C ARG A 79 30.44 -8.54 22.78
N LEU A 80 29.25 -8.13 23.20
CA LEU A 80 28.90 -7.87 24.61
C LEU A 80 28.22 -9.05 25.32
N GLN A 81 28.15 -10.23 24.70
CA GLN A 81 27.53 -11.44 25.28
C GLN A 81 28.04 -11.79 26.69
N SER A 82 29.24 -11.35 27.06
CA SER A 82 29.88 -11.64 28.34
C SER A 82 29.29 -10.91 29.55
N PHE A 83 28.57 -9.78 29.37
CA PHE A 83 28.21 -8.90 30.49
C PHE A 83 26.71 -8.91 30.86
N GLN A 84 25.76 -8.80 29.91
CA GLN A 84 24.31 -9.03 30.12
C GLN A 84 23.59 -9.29 28.77
N PRO A 85 23.36 -10.56 28.37
CA PRO A 85 23.08 -10.94 26.97
C PRO A 85 21.65 -10.68 26.47
N SER A 86 20.68 -10.38 27.33
CA SER A 86 19.27 -10.53 26.96
C SER A 86 18.64 -9.32 26.25
N TRP A 87 18.92 -8.09 26.71
CA TRP A 87 18.31 -6.87 26.17
C TRP A 87 18.89 -6.44 24.81
N TYR A 88 20.21 -6.50 24.64
CA TYR A 88 20.85 -6.13 23.38
C TYR A 88 20.49 -7.09 22.24
N SER A 89 20.40 -8.39 22.54
CA SER A 89 19.97 -9.40 21.56
C SER A 89 18.52 -9.18 21.15
N PHE A 90 17.64 -8.89 22.11
CA PHE A 90 16.24 -8.55 21.84
C PHE A 90 16.10 -7.30 20.99
N LEU A 91 16.85 -6.23 21.32
CA LEU A 91 16.87 -4.99 20.54
C LEU A 91 17.33 -5.24 19.10
N ALA A 92 18.43 -5.97 18.91
CA ALA A 92 18.95 -6.28 17.58
C ALA A 92 17.94 -7.05 16.72
N VAL A 93 17.30 -8.08 17.27
CA VAL A 93 16.30 -8.90 16.55
C VAL A 93 15.05 -8.08 16.22
N THR A 94 14.47 -7.38 17.20
CA THR A 94 13.25 -6.58 16.95
C THR A 94 13.50 -5.43 15.98
N THR A 95 14.67 -4.82 16.00
CA THR A 95 15.06 -3.77 15.05
C THR A 95 15.26 -4.34 13.63
N LEU A 96 15.81 -5.53 13.49
CA LEU A 96 15.93 -6.22 12.19
C LEU A 96 14.55 -6.57 11.62
N VAL A 97 13.65 -7.11 12.47
CA VAL A 97 12.27 -7.40 12.08
C VAL A 97 11.54 -6.12 11.67
N ALA A 98 11.68 -5.04 12.44
CA ALA A 98 11.11 -3.73 12.11
C ALA A 98 11.58 -3.20 10.75
N TRP A 99 12.87 -3.34 10.43
CA TRP A 99 13.40 -2.98 9.12
C TRP A 99 12.79 -3.83 7.99
N LEU A 100 12.75 -5.16 8.15
CA LEU A 100 12.17 -6.07 7.15
C LEU A 100 10.69 -5.78 6.91
N LEU A 101 9.90 -5.63 7.98
CA LEU A 101 8.48 -5.31 7.89
C LEU A 101 8.27 -3.94 7.25
N GLY A 102 9.09 -2.94 7.59
CA GLY A 102 9.04 -1.63 6.95
C GLY A 102 9.27 -1.69 5.44
N VAL A 103 10.20 -2.54 4.99
CA VAL A 103 10.45 -2.77 3.55
C VAL A 103 9.26 -3.42 2.88
N VAL A 104 8.72 -4.50 3.46
CA VAL A 104 7.59 -5.25 2.87
C VAL A 104 6.34 -4.38 2.81
N PHE A 105 5.89 -3.82 3.94
CA PHE A 105 4.69 -2.99 3.98
C PHE A 105 4.84 -1.69 3.20
N GLY A 106 6.05 -1.10 3.16
CA GLY A 106 6.33 0.07 2.33
C GLY A 106 6.14 -0.20 0.84
N ASN A 107 6.67 -1.30 0.32
CA ASN A 107 6.49 -1.66 -1.09
C ASN A 107 5.04 -2.05 -1.41
N LEU A 108 4.36 -2.78 -0.51
CA LEU A 108 2.95 -3.14 -0.70
C LEU A 108 2.06 -1.89 -0.77
N ASN A 109 2.25 -0.93 0.14
CA ASN A 109 1.50 0.32 0.11
C ASN A 109 1.84 1.14 -1.15
N TYR A 110 3.11 1.20 -1.52
CA TYR A 110 3.54 1.90 -2.72
C TYR A 110 2.83 1.36 -3.97
N ALA A 111 2.88 0.05 -4.20
CA ALA A 111 2.27 -0.59 -5.36
C ALA A 111 0.73 -0.45 -5.37
N ALA A 112 0.08 -0.58 -4.20
CA ALA A 112 -1.36 -0.54 -4.11
C ALA A 112 -1.95 0.88 -4.23
N THR A 113 -1.24 1.91 -3.75
CA THR A 113 -1.83 3.25 -3.59
C THR A 113 -0.98 4.39 -4.16
N THR A 114 0.31 4.44 -3.84
CA THR A 114 1.15 5.61 -4.19
C THR A 114 1.52 5.62 -5.66
N GLU A 115 1.82 4.45 -6.23
CA GLU A 115 2.14 4.29 -7.65
C GLU A 115 0.99 4.72 -8.56
N PRO A 116 -0.25 4.19 -8.46
CA PRO A 116 -1.35 4.61 -9.31
C PRO A 116 -1.65 6.11 -9.14
N PHE A 117 -1.66 6.63 -7.91
CA PHE A 117 -1.84 8.06 -7.67
C PHE A 117 -0.79 8.92 -8.38
N SER A 118 0.48 8.52 -8.32
CA SER A 118 1.59 9.24 -8.94
C SER A 118 1.55 9.15 -10.46
N GLN A 119 1.06 8.05 -11.03
CA GLN A 119 0.84 7.95 -12.47
C GLN A 119 -0.29 8.89 -12.92
N TYR A 120 -1.41 8.94 -12.19
CA TYR A 120 -2.52 9.83 -12.54
C TYR A 120 -2.20 11.32 -12.45
N ILE A 121 -1.43 11.75 -11.45
CA ILE A 121 -1.10 13.18 -11.28
C ILE A 121 -0.12 13.70 -12.35
N ASN A 122 0.69 12.82 -12.94
CA ASN A 122 1.65 13.18 -13.99
C ASN A 122 1.03 13.12 -15.41
N MET A 123 -0.22 12.71 -15.55
CA MET A 123 -0.94 12.70 -16.82
C MET A 123 -1.83 13.93 -16.98
N ASP A 124 -2.13 14.27 -18.24
CA ASP A 124 -2.96 15.43 -18.56
C ASP A 124 -4.42 15.21 -18.13
N VAL A 125 -5.12 16.32 -17.92
CA VAL A 125 -6.56 16.35 -17.66
C VAL A 125 -7.24 17.06 -18.81
N LEU A 126 -8.21 16.41 -19.45
CA LEU A 126 -9.02 17.04 -20.49
C LEU A 126 -10.41 17.40 -19.96
N PRO A 127 -10.76 18.69 -19.89
CA PRO A 127 -12.11 19.13 -19.60
C PRO A 127 -12.99 19.09 -20.85
N GLU A 128 -14.29 18.83 -20.67
CA GLU A 128 -15.36 18.95 -21.68
C GLU A 128 -15.06 18.22 -23.01
N VAL A 129 -14.61 16.97 -22.94
CA VAL A 129 -14.36 16.14 -24.13
C VAL A 129 -15.68 15.69 -24.75
N SER A 130 -15.79 15.88 -26.07
CA SER A 130 -16.86 15.30 -26.88
C SER A 130 -16.31 14.16 -27.74
N PRO A 131 -16.87 12.94 -27.65
CA PRO A 131 -16.49 11.81 -28.51
C PRO A 131 -16.65 12.04 -30.02
N THR A 132 -17.42 13.07 -30.43
CA THR A 132 -17.62 13.43 -31.85
C THR A 132 -16.49 14.25 -32.46
N VAL A 133 -15.71 14.96 -31.64
CA VAL A 133 -14.69 15.92 -32.09
C VAL A 133 -13.29 15.42 -31.79
N TRP A 134 -13.14 14.73 -30.66
CA TRP A 134 -11.85 14.22 -30.21
C TRP A 134 -11.66 12.79 -30.70
N ASP A 135 -10.45 12.50 -31.19
CA ASP A 135 -10.02 11.13 -31.50
C ASP A 135 -9.25 10.54 -30.30
N GLY A 136 -9.16 9.20 -30.24
CA GLY A 136 -8.42 8.51 -29.18
C GLY A 136 -6.92 8.83 -29.15
N GLU A 137 -6.36 9.22 -30.30
CA GLU A 137 -4.95 9.63 -30.42
C GLU A 137 -4.65 10.89 -29.58
N ALA A 138 -5.57 11.86 -29.59
CA ALA A 138 -5.46 13.08 -28.79
C ALA A 138 -5.61 12.80 -27.28
N ALA A 139 -6.23 11.68 -26.90
CA ALA A 139 -6.41 11.27 -25.51
C ALA A 139 -5.30 10.33 -25.00
N MET A 140 -4.24 10.07 -25.76
CA MET A 140 -3.20 9.10 -25.37
C MET A 140 -2.35 9.48 -24.16
N SER A 141 -2.20 10.76 -23.81
CA SER A 141 -1.47 11.23 -22.61
C SER A 141 -2.36 11.51 -21.41
N VAL A 142 -3.67 11.30 -21.55
CA VAL A 142 -4.68 11.82 -20.63
C VAL A 142 -5.02 10.80 -19.58
N GLY A 143 -4.94 11.18 -18.30
CA GLY A 143 -5.26 10.33 -17.17
C GLY A 143 -6.69 10.45 -16.68
N ARG A 144 -7.26 11.65 -16.85
CA ARG A 144 -8.61 12.00 -16.42
C ARG A 144 -9.31 12.78 -17.53
N VAL A 145 -10.51 12.36 -17.85
CA VAL A 145 -11.36 13.02 -18.85
C VAL A 145 -12.67 13.41 -18.19
N TYR A 146 -13.10 14.65 -18.42
CA TYR A 146 -14.45 15.09 -18.12
C TYR A 146 -15.20 15.21 -19.44
N PHE A 147 -16.18 14.35 -19.66
CA PHE A 147 -16.96 14.37 -20.88
C PHE A 147 -18.05 15.47 -20.81
N GLY A 148 -18.43 16.01 -21.97
CA GLY A 148 -19.52 16.98 -22.05
C GLY A 148 -20.85 16.40 -21.54
N LYS A 149 -21.81 17.25 -21.16
CA LYS A 149 -23.11 16.82 -20.59
C LYS A 149 -23.93 15.93 -21.52
N ASP A 150 -23.71 16.07 -22.83
CA ASP A 150 -24.38 15.25 -23.84
C ASP A 150 -23.72 13.88 -24.00
N SER A 151 -22.61 13.58 -23.31
CA SER A 151 -21.99 12.26 -23.36
C SER A 151 -22.79 11.24 -22.56
N ALA A 152 -22.93 10.05 -23.11
CA ALA A 152 -23.59 8.93 -22.46
C ALA A 152 -22.98 7.59 -22.88
N LEU A 153 -23.14 6.57 -22.03
CA LEU A 153 -22.76 5.20 -22.37
C LEU A 153 -23.76 4.59 -23.35
N ASP A 154 -23.27 4.06 -24.47
CA ASP A 154 -24.07 3.28 -25.41
C ASP A 154 -24.11 1.81 -24.96
N VAL A 155 -24.88 1.56 -23.89
CA VAL A 155 -25.02 0.23 -23.27
C VAL A 155 -25.53 -0.81 -24.27
N ARG A 156 -26.31 -0.41 -25.28
CA ARG A 156 -26.86 -1.32 -26.31
C ARG A 156 -25.80 -1.94 -27.20
N ARG A 157 -24.62 -1.32 -27.27
CA ARG A 157 -23.45 -1.80 -28.01
C ARG A 157 -22.31 -2.23 -27.10
N SER A 158 -22.64 -2.58 -25.86
CA SER A 158 -21.68 -3.20 -24.95
C SER A 158 -21.32 -4.61 -25.41
N MET A 159 -20.11 -5.02 -25.03
CA MET A 159 -19.54 -6.33 -25.34
C MET A 159 -18.69 -6.80 -24.15
N ALA A 160 -18.48 -8.11 -24.06
CA ALA A 160 -17.72 -8.72 -22.99
C ALA A 160 -16.76 -9.78 -23.52
N PHE A 161 -15.54 -9.77 -23.03
CA PHE A 161 -14.55 -10.82 -23.27
C PHE A 161 -14.27 -11.58 -21.97
N LYS A 162 -14.33 -12.91 -22.01
CA LYS A 162 -14.12 -13.74 -20.81
C LYS A 162 -12.77 -14.44 -20.83
N ASN A 163 -11.93 -14.17 -19.83
CA ASN A 163 -10.69 -14.87 -19.56
C ASN A 163 -10.41 -14.90 -18.05
N VAL A 164 -10.75 -16.01 -17.39
CA VAL A 164 -10.91 -16.12 -15.92
C VAL A 164 -12.01 -15.17 -15.42
N ASP A 165 -11.77 -13.87 -15.52
CA ASP A 165 -12.70 -12.78 -15.25
C ASP A 165 -13.39 -12.31 -16.54
N THR A 166 -14.50 -11.58 -16.40
CA THR A 166 -15.28 -11.06 -17.53
C THR A 166 -14.95 -9.58 -17.75
N TYR A 167 -14.22 -9.26 -18.80
CA TYR A 167 -13.84 -7.90 -19.19
C TYR A 167 -14.95 -7.26 -20.02
N CYS A 168 -15.58 -6.24 -19.44
CA CYS A 168 -16.72 -5.54 -20.00
C CYS A 168 -16.29 -4.23 -20.64
N VAL A 169 -16.83 -3.94 -21.83
CA VAL A 169 -16.63 -2.67 -22.52
C VAL A 169 -17.96 -2.10 -23.00
N ALA A 170 -18.11 -0.79 -22.90
CA ALA A 170 -19.22 -0.04 -23.49
C ALA A 170 -18.70 1.23 -24.17
N PRO A 171 -19.12 1.53 -25.42
CA PRO A 171 -18.69 2.72 -26.11
C PRO A 171 -19.29 3.98 -25.45
N ILE A 172 -18.48 5.02 -25.32
CA ILE A 172 -18.92 6.34 -24.86
C ILE A 172 -19.31 7.16 -26.09
N SER A 173 -20.59 7.53 -26.17
CA SER A 173 -21.16 8.22 -27.32
C SER A 173 -21.83 9.53 -26.91
N VAL A 174 -22.42 10.24 -27.86
CA VAL A 174 -23.16 11.49 -27.61
C VAL A 174 -24.66 11.22 -27.75
N LEU A 175 -25.41 11.62 -26.73
CA LEU A 175 -26.86 11.60 -26.64
C LEU A 175 -27.41 12.99 -27.02
N GLN A 176 -28.10 13.06 -28.15
CA GLN A 176 -28.79 14.29 -28.58
C GLN A 176 -30.28 14.01 -28.73
N GLY A 177 -31.13 14.73 -27.99
CA GLY A 177 -32.58 14.56 -28.06
C GLY A 177 -33.08 13.15 -27.66
N GLY A 178 -32.34 12.45 -26.80
CA GLY A 178 -32.68 11.09 -26.36
C GLY A 178 -32.25 9.98 -27.34
N VAL A 179 -31.55 10.32 -28.41
CA VAL A 179 -31.00 9.36 -29.39
C VAL A 179 -29.48 9.40 -29.35
N ILE A 180 -28.86 8.22 -29.33
CA ILE A 180 -27.40 8.08 -29.41
C ILE A 180 -26.99 8.29 -30.86
N LEU A 181 -26.12 9.27 -31.10
CA LEU A 181 -25.63 9.59 -32.43
C LEU A 181 -24.61 8.55 -32.90
N PRO A 182 -24.66 8.12 -34.17
CA PRO A 182 -23.60 7.32 -34.75
C PRO A 182 -22.31 8.15 -34.87
N LEU A 183 -21.19 7.57 -34.48
CA LEU A 183 -19.87 8.16 -34.58
C LEU A 183 -19.12 7.54 -35.77
N GLU A 184 -18.21 8.31 -36.39
CA GLU A 184 -17.32 7.76 -37.42
C GLU A 184 -16.33 6.75 -36.80
N THR A 185 -15.83 7.08 -35.62
CA THR A 185 -14.90 6.29 -34.83
C THR A 185 -15.33 6.21 -33.37
N TYR A 186 -15.24 5.02 -32.81
CA TYR A 186 -15.56 4.72 -31.42
C TYR A 186 -14.25 4.51 -30.66
N ASP A 187 -13.59 5.59 -30.28
CA ASP A 187 -12.29 5.53 -29.61
C ASP A 187 -12.39 5.59 -28.08
N PHE A 188 -13.48 6.12 -27.52
CA PHE A 188 -13.68 6.21 -26.07
C PHE A 188 -14.54 5.06 -25.54
N TRP A 189 -14.00 4.31 -24.58
CA TRP A 189 -14.65 3.13 -24.01
C TRP A 189 -14.69 3.20 -22.49
N ALA A 190 -15.88 2.96 -21.93
CA ALA A 190 -16.05 2.68 -20.52
C ALA A 190 -15.79 1.20 -20.26
N ILE A 191 -15.08 0.89 -19.18
CA ILE A 191 -14.63 -0.45 -18.86
C ILE A 191 -14.98 -0.90 -17.44
N GLY A 192 -14.95 -2.22 -17.22
CA GLY A 192 -14.98 -2.83 -15.90
C GLY A 192 -14.85 -4.35 -15.96
N VAL A 193 -14.72 -4.99 -14.80
CA VAL A 193 -14.64 -6.45 -14.67
C VAL A 193 -15.87 -6.99 -13.95
N ASP A 194 -16.39 -8.13 -14.42
CA ASP A 194 -17.48 -8.91 -13.81
C ASP A 194 -18.78 -8.12 -13.53
N CYS A 195 -19.08 -7.14 -14.38
CA CYS A 195 -20.21 -6.23 -14.26
C CYS A 195 -21.10 -6.18 -15.51
N CYS A 196 -21.00 -7.21 -16.36
CA CYS A 196 -21.81 -7.44 -17.55
C CYS A 196 -21.96 -8.94 -17.83
N SER A 197 -22.94 -9.31 -18.65
CA SER A 197 -23.13 -10.68 -19.13
C SER A 197 -22.41 -10.91 -20.45
N VAL A 198 -21.90 -12.14 -20.67
CA VAL A 198 -21.19 -12.49 -21.91
C VAL A 198 -22.13 -12.53 -23.13
N ASN A 199 -23.40 -12.86 -22.92
CA ASN A 199 -24.36 -13.11 -23.99
C ASN A 199 -25.39 -11.98 -24.20
N ALA A 200 -25.28 -10.89 -23.44
CA ALA A 200 -26.22 -9.78 -23.50
C ALA A 200 -25.48 -8.44 -23.49
N ALA A 201 -26.12 -7.42 -24.05
CA ALA A 201 -25.63 -6.05 -24.01
C ALA A 201 -26.11 -5.35 -22.71
N ASP A 202 -25.55 -5.74 -21.57
CA ASP A 202 -25.92 -5.28 -20.24
C ASP A 202 -24.70 -4.76 -19.45
N PHE A 203 -24.27 -3.54 -19.76
CA PHE A 203 -23.17 -2.88 -19.05
C PHE A 203 -23.66 -2.16 -17.78
N HIS A 204 -23.10 -2.53 -16.63
CA HIS A 204 -23.42 -1.93 -15.32
C HIS A 204 -22.18 -1.58 -14.48
N CYS A 205 -21.02 -1.45 -15.11
CA CYS A 205 -19.76 -1.18 -14.43
C CYS A 205 -19.63 0.27 -13.94
N GLY A 206 -18.87 0.46 -12.86
CA GLY A 206 -18.64 1.78 -12.27
C GLY A 206 -19.95 2.47 -11.92
N GLU A 207 -20.05 3.74 -12.28
CA GLU A 207 -21.21 4.57 -12.01
C GLU A 207 -22.16 4.66 -13.21
N ALA A 208 -22.26 3.61 -14.04
CA ALA A 208 -23.08 3.62 -15.27
C ALA A 208 -24.57 3.95 -15.06
N ARG A 209 -25.09 3.78 -13.83
CA ARG A 209 -26.48 4.11 -13.46
C ARG A 209 -26.63 5.51 -12.85
N ASN A 210 -25.52 6.18 -12.53
CA ASN A 210 -25.53 7.52 -11.97
C ASN A 210 -25.64 8.54 -13.12
N PRO A 211 -26.73 9.32 -13.22
CA PRO A 211 -26.87 10.33 -14.26
C PRO A 211 -25.91 11.52 -14.07
N ALA A 212 -25.30 11.69 -12.89
CA ALA A 212 -24.26 12.68 -12.66
C ALA A 212 -22.89 12.23 -13.19
N ALA A 213 -22.72 10.94 -13.48
CA ALA A 213 -21.45 10.41 -13.95
C ALA A 213 -21.18 10.76 -15.41
N HIS A 214 -20.19 11.63 -15.61
CA HIS A 214 -19.69 12.07 -16.92
C HIS A 214 -18.16 12.19 -16.95
N SER A 215 -17.46 11.47 -16.07
CA SER A 215 -16.00 11.50 -16.04
C SER A 215 -15.41 10.10 -16.18
N GLY A 216 -14.18 10.07 -16.70
CA GLY A 216 -13.44 8.86 -16.99
C GLY A 216 -12.07 8.89 -16.32
N LEU A 217 -11.78 7.89 -15.50
CA LEU A 217 -10.44 7.64 -14.97
C LEU A 217 -9.73 6.57 -15.81
N ARG A 218 -8.56 6.86 -16.36
CA ARG A 218 -7.90 5.99 -17.34
C ARG A 218 -7.44 4.66 -16.76
N LEU A 219 -7.54 3.58 -17.55
CA LEU A 219 -6.85 2.32 -17.25
C LEU A 219 -5.32 2.45 -17.38
N LEU A 220 -4.62 2.35 -16.25
CA LEU A 220 -3.16 2.31 -16.20
C LEU A 220 -2.58 0.95 -16.58
N ASP A 221 -3.22 -0.13 -16.13
CA ASP A 221 -2.73 -1.50 -16.27
C ASP A 221 -2.63 -1.94 -17.74
N SER A 222 -1.42 -2.30 -18.17
CA SER A 222 -1.13 -2.75 -19.53
C SER A 222 -1.59 -4.18 -19.81
N GLU A 223 -1.64 -5.05 -18.81
CA GLU A 223 -2.04 -6.45 -18.99
C GLU A 223 -3.53 -6.51 -19.28
N HIS A 224 -4.34 -5.89 -18.42
CA HIS A 224 -5.79 -5.79 -18.61
C HIS A 224 -6.17 -5.04 -19.89
N ARG A 225 -5.36 -4.06 -20.32
CA ARG A 225 -5.58 -3.32 -21.58
C ARG A 225 -5.67 -4.24 -22.79
N SER A 226 -4.88 -5.31 -22.84
CA SER A 226 -4.92 -6.26 -23.95
C SER A 226 -6.25 -7.03 -24.00
N PHE A 227 -6.82 -7.39 -22.85
CA PHE A 227 -8.10 -8.08 -22.77
C PHE A 227 -9.28 -7.16 -23.12
N TYR A 228 -9.27 -5.91 -22.67
CA TYR A 228 -10.28 -4.93 -23.10
C TYR A 228 -10.23 -4.65 -24.60
N ARG A 229 -9.04 -4.66 -25.20
CA ARG A 229 -8.91 -4.54 -26.66
C ARG A 229 -9.57 -5.70 -27.40
N LEU A 230 -9.43 -6.93 -26.92
CA LEU A 230 -10.14 -8.08 -27.50
C LEU A 230 -11.66 -7.92 -27.40
N ALA A 231 -12.17 -7.39 -26.29
CA ALA A 231 -13.60 -7.09 -26.14
C ALA A 231 -14.07 -6.02 -27.13
N VAL A 232 -13.25 -5.00 -27.40
CA VAL A 232 -13.53 -3.98 -28.43
C VAL A 232 -13.54 -4.60 -29.83
N GLU A 233 -12.56 -5.43 -30.18
CA GLU A 233 -12.50 -6.11 -31.48
C GLU A 233 -13.76 -6.99 -31.72
N GLN A 234 -14.26 -7.64 -30.67
CA GLN A 234 -15.53 -8.36 -30.72
C GLN A 234 -16.73 -7.42 -30.93
N ALA A 235 -16.75 -6.25 -30.27
CA ALA A 235 -17.79 -5.25 -30.45
C ALA A 235 -17.80 -4.67 -31.87
N GLU A 236 -16.62 -4.40 -32.45
CA GLU A 236 -16.47 -3.95 -33.84
C GLU A 236 -17.07 -4.96 -34.82
N ALA A 237 -16.73 -6.24 -34.65
CA ALA A 237 -17.26 -7.32 -35.49
C ALA A 237 -18.77 -7.53 -35.33
N ALA A 238 -19.30 -7.44 -34.11
CA ALA A 238 -20.71 -7.70 -33.81
C ALA A 238 -21.64 -6.57 -34.26
N TYR A 239 -21.21 -5.31 -34.08
CA TYR A 239 -22.04 -4.13 -34.28
C TYR A 239 -21.62 -3.26 -35.48
N GLY A 240 -20.57 -3.65 -36.21
CA GLY A 240 -20.06 -2.88 -37.35
C GLY A 240 -19.44 -1.55 -36.96
N LEU A 241 -18.84 -1.47 -35.75
CA LEU A 241 -18.16 -0.28 -35.26
C LEU A 241 -16.72 -0.23 -35.77
N LYS A 242 -16.10 0.94 -35.65
CA LYS A 242 -14.70 1.16 -36.00
C LYS A 242 -14.01 1.95 -34.89
N ALA A 243 -13.01 1.38 -34.24
CA ALA A 243 -12.19 1.95 -33.18
C ALA A 243 -10.74 2.02 -33.69
N ARG A 244 -10.25 3.23 -34.00
CA ARG A 244 -8.89 3.39 -34.52
C ARG A 244 -7.87 3.34 -33.39
N HIS A 245 -8.15 4.06 -32.32
CA HIS A 245 -7.27 4.19 -31.16
C HIS A 245 -8.09 4.06 -29.87
N PRO A 246 -8.51 2.84 -29.49
CA PRO A 246 -9.35 2.65 -28.32
C PRO A 246 -8.61 3.04 -27.03
N VAL A 247 -9.19 3.97 -26.29
CA VAL A 247 -8.78 4.42 -24.96
C VAL A 247 -9.83 4.02 -23.93
N PHE A 248 -9.36 3.54 -22.77
CA PHE A 248 -10.19 2.88 -21.77
C PHE A 248 -10.27 3.68 -20.48
N PHE A 249 -11.49 3.86 -19.98
CA PHE A 249 -11.78 4.62 -18.77
C PHE A 249 -12.75 3.89 -17.83
N TYR A 250 -12.48 3.96 -16.54
CA TYR A 250 -13.48 3.68 -15.51
C TYR A 250 -14.48 4.84 -15.45
N TRP A 251 -15.77 4.54 -15.59
CA TRP A 251 -16.84 5.53 -15.59
C TRP A 251 -17.24 5.93 -14.18
N VAL A 252 -17.00 7.19 -13.81
CA VAL A 252 -17.16 7.72 -12.45
C VAL A 252 -17.75 9.13 -12.47
N GLU A 253 -18.34 9.57 -11.34
CA GLU A 253 -18.85 10.95 -11.20
C GLU A 253 -17.73 11.97 -11.19
N ASP A 254 -16.70 11.74 -10.37
CA ASP A 254 -15.54 12.60 -10.29
C ASP A 254 -14.23 11.80 -10.32
N ALA A 255 -13.55 11.84 -11.46
CA ALA A 255 -12.26 11.21 -11.66
C ALA A 255 -11.17 11.73 -10.70
N THR A 256 -11.30 12.97 -10.20
CA THR A 256 -10.36 13.54 -9.23
C THR A 256 -10.62 13.00 -7.83
N ALA A 257 -11.87 12.87 -7.41
CA ALA A 257 -12.21 12.22 -6.14
C ALA A 257 -11.76 10.76 -6.10
N GLU A 258 -11.97 10.03 -7.21
CA GLU A 258 -11.51 8.64 -7.33
C GLU A 258 -9.98 8.55 -7.28
N MET A 259 -9.27 9.44 -7.98
CA MET A 259 -7.81 9.53 -7.88
C MET A 259 -7.35 9.83 -6.45
N ASP A 260 -8.00 10.78 -5.77
CA ASP A 260 -7.67 11.17 -4.40
C ASP A 260 -7.96 10.06 -3.37
N SER A 261 -8.84 9.11 -3.70
CA SER A 261 -9.11 7.93 -2.87
C SER A 261 -7.84 7.09 -2.68
N PHE A 262 -7.03 6.89 -3.74
CA PHE A 262 -5.75 6.18 -3.65
C PHE A 262 -4.80 6.86 -2.65
N ARG A 263 -4.70 8.19 -2.70
CA ARG A 263 -3.88 8.94 -1.74
C ARG A 263 -4.39 8.75 -0.31
N ASN A 264 -5.69 8.86 -0.11
CA ASN A 264 -6.30 8.72 1.21
C ASN A 264 -6.09 7.31 1.78
N ASP A 265 -6.21 6.28 0.94
CA ASP A 265 -5.98 4.90 1.34
C ASP A 265 -4.51 4.64 1.66
N GLY A 266 -3.57 5.24 0.91
CA GLY A 266 -2.15 5.18 1.23
C GLY A 266 -1.84 5.73 2.63
N TYR A 267 -2.47 6.84 3.03
CA TYR A 267 -2.35 7.37 4.40
C TYR A 267 -3.02 6.48 5.44
N LYS A 268 -4.19 5.90 5.14
CA LYS A 268 -4.87 4.97 6.05
C LYS A 268 -4.02 3.73 6.33
N TYR A 269 -3.49 3.08 5.30
CA TYR A 269 -2.62 1.92 5.45
C TYR A 269 -1.35 2.26 6.22
N PHE A 270 -0.74 3.42 5.96
CA PHE A 270 0.41 3.89 6.72
C PHE A 270 0.09 4.07 8.22
N LEU A 271 -1.03 4.72 8.56
CA LEU A 271 -1.47 4.90 9.95
C LEU A 271 -1.79 3.57 10.64
N ILE A 272 -2.49 2.67 9.95
CA ILE A 272 -2.81 1.33 10.47
C ILE A 272 -1.51 0.55 10.74
N GLY A 273 -0.56 0.56 9.80
CA GLY A 273 0.72 -0.11 9.98
C GLY A 273 1.55 0.47 11.12
N MET A 274 1.62 1.80 11.24
CA MET A 274 2.31 2.51 12.33
C MET A 274 1.77 2.11 13.70
N LEU A 275 0.44 2.13 13.88
CA LEU A 275 -0.20 1.78 15.15
C LEU A 275 -0.10 0.29 15.46
N SER A 276 -0.27 -0.57 14.45
CA SER A 276 -0.18 -2.02 14.59
C SER A 276 1.21 -2.46 15.00
N HIS A 277 2.26 -1.91 14.37
CA HIS A 277 3.64 -2.21 14.74
C HIS A 277 3.97 -1.67 16.13
N PHE A 278 3.48 -0.49 16.52
CA PHE A 278 3.68 0.03 17.87
C PHE A 278 3.06 -0.90 18.93
N ALA A 279 1.81 -1.33 18.73
CA ALA A 279 1.12 -2.24 19.65
C ALA A 279 1.83 -3.60 19.75
N TRP A 280 2.27 -4.15 18.61
CA TRP A 280 3.05 -5.38 18.56
C TRP A 280 4.39 -5.24 19.30
N GLN A 281 5.13 -4.15 19.05
CA GLN A 281 6.41 -3.90 19.71
C GLN A 281 6.24 -3.70 21.22
N LEU A 282 5.19 -3.00 21.64
CA LEU A 282 4.84 -2.84 23.05
C LEU A 282 4.58 -4.19 23.73
N LEU A 283 3.81 -5.07 23.07
CA LEU A 283 3.55 -6.43 23.55
C LEU A 283 4.85 -7.24 23.66
N CYS A 284 5.72 -7.19 22.65
CA CYS A 284 7.02 -7.87 22.68
C CYS A 284 7.89 -7.37 23.84
N VAL A 285 7.94 -6.05 24.08
CA VAL A 285 8.69 -5.47 25.21
C VAL A 285 8.11 -5.91 26.55
N ILE A 286 6.78 -5.92 26.72
CA ILE A 286 6.13 -6.39 27.95
C ILE A 286 6.47 -7.86 28.22
N LEU A 287 6.40 -8.71 27.20
CA LEU A 287 6.76 -10.13 27.30
C LEU A 287 8.25 -10.31 27.63
N ALA A 288 9.13 -9.50 27.05
CA ALA A 288 10.56 -9.52 27.36
C ALA A 288 10.84 -9.12 28.82
N VAL A 289 10.19 -8.05 29.32
CA VAL A 289 10.26 -7.66 30.76
C VAL A 289 9.77 -8.81 31.65
N ALA A 290 8.66 -9.45 31.31
CA ALA A 290 8.10 -10.56 32.08
C ALA A 290 9.01 -11.80 32.06
N ALA A 291 9.66 -12.10 30.93
CA ALA A 291 10.59 -13.22 30.80
C ALA A 291 11.88 -12.97 31.61
N PHE A 292 12.47 -11.78 31.49
CA PHE A 292 13.71 -11.45 32.17
C PHE A 292 13.52 -11.27 33.68
N SER A 293 12.36 -10.79 34.13
CA SER A 293 12.05 -10.73 35.57
C SER A 293 11.90 -12.11 36.20
N LYS A 294 11.45 -13.13 35.46
CA LYS A 294 11.37 -14.52 35.96
C LYS A 294 12.74 -15.21 36.02
N TRP A 295 13.59 -15.02 35.01
CA TRP A 295 14.94 -15.63 34.99
C TRP A 295 15.93 -14.98 35.96
N GLY A 296 15.70 -13.73 36.39
CA GLY A 296 16.52 -13.08 37.41
C GLY A 296 16.36 -13.60 38.85
N TYR A 297 15.48 -14.59 39.08
CA TYR A 297 15.24 -15.21 40.40
C TYR A 297 15.84 -16.63 40.55
N SER A 298 16.69 -17.09 39.62
CA SER A 298 17.38 -18.40 39.71
C SER A 298 18.87 -18.24 39.93
#